data_AF-A0A394D8A1-F1
#
_entry.id   AF-A0A394D8A1-F1
#
_cell.length_a   1.000
_cell.length_b   1.000
_cell.length_c   1.000
_cell.angle_alpha   90.00
_cell.angle_beta   90.00
_cell.angle_gamma   90.00
#
_symmetry.space_group_name_H-M   'P 1'
#
loop_
_entity.id
_entity.type
_entity.pdbx_description
1 polymer ?
#
loop_
_entity_poly.entity_id
_entity_poly.type
_entity_poly.pdbx_seq_one_letter_code
_entity_poly.pdbx_strand_id
1 'polypeptide(L)'
;MLLFLISHSIFIDTFEIRSYFFPLLKPPTGSPDQWQPDPNAEPKPDPPLRVFMYDLPRRFNVGMINRRDTTETPVTVVDWPPWPENWGLKKQHSVEYWLMGSLIHEGEDGERREVVRVLDPEVADVFFVPFFSSLSFNTHGHIMTDPATEIDRKLQLERKSAVEWGGNDDNFIGVPTSSGLGTR
;
A
#
# COMPACT_ATOMS: atom_id res chain seq x y z
N MET A 1 -12.33 -31.69 -14.12
CA MET A 1 -11.96 -30.85 -12.95
C MET A 1 -10.49 -30.40 -13.07
N LEU A 2 -10.12 -29.69 -14.16
CA LEU A 2 -8.78 -29.07 -14.31
C LEU A 2 -8.73 -27.99 -15.44
N LEU A 3 -9.88 -27.49 -15.92
CA LEU A 3 -9.90 -26.54 -17.06
C LEU A 3 -10.46 -25.15 -16.73
N PHE A 4 -10.95 -24.92 -15.50
CA PHE A 4 -11.42 -23.59 -15.08
C PHE A 4 -10.40 -22.78 -14.28
N LEU A 5 -9.33 -23.41 -13.79
CA LEU A 5 -8.24 -22.72 -13.07
C LEU A 5 -7.28 -22.00 -14.03
N ILE A 6 -7.15 -22.47 -15.28
CA ILE A 6 -6.25 -21.86 -16.27
C ILE A 6 -6.86 -20.56 -16.83
N SER A 7 -8.18 -20.42 -16.85
CA SER A 7 -8.83 -19.19 -17.36
C SER A 7 -8.62 -17.97 -16.46
N HIS A 8 -8.41 -18.15 -15.15
CA HIS A 8 -8.19 -17.04 -14.21
C HIS A 8 -6.71 -16.69 -14.01
N SER A 9 -5.78 -17.49 -14.55
CA SER A 9 -4.34 -17.22 -14.46
C SER A 9 -3.75 -16.57 -15.72
N ILE A 10 -4.54 -16.32 -16.77
CA ILE A 10 -4.04 -15.77 -18.05
C ILE A 10 -4.72 -14.44 -18.44
N PHE A 11 -5.65 -13.92 -17.62
CA PHE A 11 -6.22 -12.57 -17.81
C PHE A 11 -5.68 -11.57 -16.77
N ILE A 12 -4.39 -11.70 -16.44
CA ILE A 12 -3.55 -10.53 -16.19
C ILE A 12 -2.63 -10.49 -17.40
N ASP A 13 -3.27 -10.35 -18.57
CA ASP A 13 -2.57 -9.86 -19.75
C ASP A 13 -1.95 -8.53 -19.34
N THR A 14 -0.68 -8.38 -19.72
CA THR A 14 0.26 -7.27 -19.58
C THR A 14 -0.36 -5.87 -19.66
N PHE A 15 -1.28 -5.53 -18.76
CA PHE A 15 -1.77 -4.19 -18.56
C PHE A 15 -0.51 -3.39 -18.25
N GLU A 16 -0.13 -2.57 -19.22
CA GLU A 16 1.08 -1.77 -19.26
C GLU A 16 0.99 -0.66 -18.22
N ILE A 17 0.69 -0.98 -16.97
CA ILE A 17 0.80 -0.11 -15.80
C ILE A 17 2.19 0.54 -15.83
N ARG A 18 3.20 -0.25 -16.19
CA ARG A 18 4.56 0.18 -16.49
C ARG A 18 4.61 1.39 -17.45
N SER A 19 3.92 1.35 -18.59
CA SER A 19 3.94 2.45 -19.59
C SER A 19 3.36 3.77 -19.10
N TYR A 20 2.49 3.75 -18.09
CA TYR A 20 1.91 4.98 -17.51
C TYR A 20 2.83 5.62 -16.47
N PHE A 21 3.63 4.83 -15.75
CA PHE A 21 4.55 5.33 -14.72
C PHE A 21 5.93 5.73 -15.28
N PHE A 22 6.47 4.96 -16.23
CA PHE A 22 7.82 5.20 -16.76
C PHE A 22 8.04 6.53 -17.52
N PRO A 23 7.05 7.17 -18.17
CA PRO A 23 7.25 8.49 -18.80
C PRO A 23 7.53 9.61 -17.79
N LEU A 24 7.05 9.45 -16.55
CA LEU A 24 7.23 10.43 -15.46
C LEU A 24 8.59 10.27 -14.77
N LEU A 25 9.16 9.07 -14.81
CA LEU A 25 10.52 8.77 -14.37
C LEU A 25 11.47 8.98 -15.57
N LYS A 26 11.62 10.22 -16.04
CA LYS A 26 12.67 10.50 -17.03
C LYS A 26 14.03 10.22 -16.39
N PRO A 27 14.84 9.29 -16.94
CA PRO A 27 16.24 9.26 -16.58
C PRO A 27 16.90 10.59 -16.98
N PRO A 28 17.99 11.01 -16.32
CA PRO A 28 18.65 12.28 -16.62
C PRO A 28 18.93 12.37 -18.13
N THR A 29 18.53 13.49 -18.73
CA THR A 29 18.63 13.78 -20.16
C THR A 29 20.07 13.61 -20.66
N GLY A 30 20.39 12.40 -21.14
CA GLY A 30 21.53 12.11 -22.00
C GLY A 30 21.09 12.13 -23.45
N SER A 31 21.91 12.72 -24.32
CA SER A 31 21.68 12.86 -25.77
C SER A 31 21.34 11.53 -26.47
N PRO A 32 20.49 11.54 -27.54
CA PRO A 32 19.95 10.32 -28.16
C PRO A 32 20.98 9.42 -28.86
N ASP A 33 22.21 9.88 -29.08
CA ASP A 33 23.18 9.21 -29.97
C ASP A 33 24.23 8.36 -29.24
N GLN A 34 24.06 8.06 -27.94
CA GLN A 34 25.06 7.31 -27.15
C GLN A 34 24.47 6.15 -26.36
N TRP A 35 23.75 5.25 -27.03
CA TRP A 35 23.37 3.94 -26.48
C TRP A 35 23.80 2.81 -27.40
N GLN A 36 25.11 2.66 -27.60
CA GLN A 36 25.67 1.34 -27.86
C GLN A 36 26.22 0.83 -26.52
N PRO A 37 25.50 -0.05 -25.80
CA PRO A 37 26.04 -0.67 -24.61
C PRO A 37 27.27 -1.51 -25.03
N ASP A 38 28.41 -1.27 -24.38
CA ASP A 38 29.58 -2.13 -24.52
C ASP A 38 29.16 -3.56 -24.15
N PRO A 39 29.29 -4.55 -25.06
CA PRO A 39 28.87 -5.92 -24.81
C PRO A 39 29.61 -6.59 -23.64
N ASN A 40 30.68 -5.97 -23.14
CA ASN A 40 31.46 -6.44 -21.99
C ASN A 40 31.26 -5.59 -20.72
N ALA A 41 30.41 -4.57 -20.74
CA ALA A 41 30.15 -3.78 -19.55
C ALA A 41 29.24 -4.55 -18.58
N GLU A 42 29.70 -4.68 -17.34
CA GLU A 42 28.90 -5.22 -16.25
C GLU A 42 27.66 -4.31 -16.01
N PRO A 43 26.44 -4.86 -15.85
CA PRO A 43 25.24 -4.05 -15.65
C PRO A 43 25.39 -3.15 -14.43
N LYS A 44 25.44 -1.82 -14.66
CA LYS A 44 25.36 -0.87 -13.55
C LYS A 44 23.93 -0.84 -13.02
N PRO A 45 23.71 -1.01 -11.71
CA PRO A 45 22.37 -0.87 -11.15
C PRO A 45 21.88 0.56 -11.33
N ASP A 46 20.58 0.70 -11.61
CA ASP A 46 19.93 2.00 -11.67
C ASP A 46 20.09 2.76 -10.34
N PRO A 47 20.20 4.11 -10.37
CA PRO A 47 20.22 4.90 -9.16
C PRO A 47 18.89 4.76 -8.39
N PRO A 48 18.90 4.89 -7.05
CA PRO A 48 17.68 4.86 -6.25
C PRO A 48 16.74 6.01 -6.62
N LEU A 49 15.44 5.77 -6.50
CA LEU A 49 14.40 6.79 -6.61
C LEU A 49 14.48 7.74 -5.40
N ARG A 50 14.66 9.04 -5.63
CA ARG A 50 14.73 10.05 -4.56
C ARG A 50 13.34 10.58 -4.25
N VAL A 51 12.91 10.42 -3.00
CA VAL A 51 11.56 10.77 -2.54
C VAL A 51 11.64 11.91 -1.54
N PHE A 52 11.04 13.05 -1.85
CA PHE A 52 10.77 14.05 -0.83
C PHE A 52 9.47 13.70 -0.11
N MET A 53 9.55 13.48 1.21
CA MET A 53 8.39 13.20 2.04
C MET A 53 8.02 14.43 2.86
N TYR A 54 6.76 14.88 2.73
CA TYR A 54 6.25 16.02 3.50
C TYR A 54 6.18 15.71 4.99
N ASP A 55 6.60 16.69 5.79
CA ASP A 55 6.54 16.67 7.24
C ASP A 55 5.14 17.07 7.74
N LEU A 56 4.22 16.10 7.68
CA LEU A 56 2.86 16.28 8.18
C LEU A 56 2.74 15.99 9.68
N PRO A 57 1.88 16.73 10.41
CA PRO A 57 1.53 16.40 11.79
C PRO A 57 0.99 14.97 11.96
N ARG A 58 1.31 14.33 13.09
CA ARG A 58 1.03 12.89 13.31
C ARG A 58 -0.45 12.55 13.22
N ARG A 59 -1.35 13.50 13.53
CA ARG A 59 -2.80 13.35 13.38
C ARG A 59 -3.25 12.95 11.96
N PHE A 60 -2.43 13.23 10.96
CA PHE A 60 -2.68 12.87 9.55
C PHE A 60 -2.13 11.50 9.15
N ASN A 61 -1.37 10.83 10.02
CA ASN A 61 -0.80 9.51 9.77
C ASN A 61 -0.87 8.61 11.02
N VAL A 62 0.24 8.37 11.70
CA VAL A 62 0.40 7.39 12.76
C VAL A 62 -0.39 7.75 14.03
N GLY A 63 -0.77 9.01 14.20
CA GLY A 63 -1.69 9.44 15.27
C GLY A 63 -3.08 8.79 15.16
N MET A 64 -3.48 8.36 13.96
CA MET A 64 -4.69 7.54 13.80
C MET A 64 -4.54 6.12 14.34
N ILE A 65 -3.30 5.64 14.47
CA ILE A 65 -2.95 4.36 15.09
C ILE A 65 -2.98 4.51 16.61
N ASN A 66 -2.25 5.49 17.15
CA ASN A 66 -2.18 5.77 18.57
C ASN A 66 -2.91 7.08 18.92
N ARG A 67 -4.23 7.00 19.12
CA ARG A 67 -5.09 8.17 19.42
C ARG A 67 -4.81 8.85 20.77
N ARG A 68 -3.99 8.24 21.62
CA ARG A 68 -3.58 8.85 22.91
C ARG A 68 -2.43 9.84 22.71
N ASP A 69 -1.73 9.74 21.59
CA ASP A 69 -0.67 10.65 21.23
C ASP A 69 -1.26 11.92 20.59
N THR A 70 -1.06 13.04 21.28
CA THR A 70 -1.52 14.37 20.85
C THR A 70 -0.39 15.21 20.27
N THR A 71 0.78 14.60 20.05
CA THR A 71 1.96 15.27 19.50
C THR A 71 1.71 15.64 18.04
N GLU A 72 1.97 16.91 17.71
CA GLU A 72 1.76 17.45 16.37
C GLU A 72 3.05 17.56 15.54
N THR A 73 4.20 17.25 16.13
CA THR A 73 5.47 17.21 15.39
C THR A 73 5.52 16.03 14.44
N PRO A 74 6.18 16.12 13.28
CA PRO A 74 6.36 15.00 12.36
C PRO A 74 6.94 13.76 13.05
N VAL A 75 6.61 12.58 12.53
CA VAL A 75 7.08 11.30 13.09
C VAL A 75 8.55 11.09 12.74
N THR A 76 9.34 10.66 13.73
CA THR A 76 10.73 10.23 13.55
C THR A 76 10.87 8.71 13.73
N VAL A 77 12.05 8.16 13.43
CA VAL A 77 12.37 6.74 13.70
C VAL A 77 12.13 6.38 15.17
N VAL A 78 12.50 7.28 16.09
CA VAL A 78 12.40 7.05 17.54
C VAL A 78 10.95 6.91 17.97
N ASP A 79 10.06 7.69 17.37
CA ASP A 79 8.66 7.77 17.75
C ASP A 79 7.76 6.84 16.91
N TRP A 80 8.34 6.02 16.03
CA TRP A 80 7.58 5.19 15.11
C TRP A 80 6.76 4.12 15.86
N PRO A 81 5.42 4.19 15.83
CA PRO A 81 4.61 3.25 16.61
C PRO A 81 4.51 1.90 15.90
N PRO A 82 4.43 0.79 16.64
CA PRO A 82 4.22 -0.52 16.05
C PRO A 82 2.85 -0.63 15.36
N TRP A 83 2.78 -1.43 14.30
CA TRP A 83 1.52 -1.74 13.64
C TRP A 83 0.64 -2.61 14.56
N PRO A 84 -0.63 -2.26 14.84
CA PRO A 84 -1.47 -3.03 15.76
C PRO A 84 -1.84 -4.41 15.24
N GLU A 85 -1.65 -5.43 16.06
CA GLU A 85 -1.92 -6.84 15.70
C GLU A 85 -3.41 -7.16 15.58
N ASN A 86 -4.25 -6.48 16.37
CA ASN A 86 -5.68 -6.74 16.53
C ASN A 86 -6.60 -5.90 15.59
N TRP A 87 -6.05 -5.39 14.49
CA TRP A 87 -6.75 -4.43 13.63
C TRP A 87 -7.69 -4.99 12.56
N GLY A 88 -7.88 -6.32 12.50
CA GLY A 88 -8.85 -6.96 11.61
C GLY A 88 -8.77 -6.44 10.17
N LEU A 89 -9.90 -5.99 9.62
CA LEU A 89 -10.01 -5.44 8.25
C LEU A 89 -9.15 -4.19 8.00
N LYS A 90 -8.67 -3.50 9.04
CA LYS A 90 -7.78 -2.34 8.87
C LYS A 90 -6.36 -2.73 8.42
N LYS A 91 -5.98 -4.02 8.50
CA LYS A 91 -4.69 -4.53 8.01
C LYS A 91 -4.48 -4.29 6.51
N GLN A 92 -5.56 -4.27 5.71
CA GLN A 92 -5.50 -3.98 4.27
C GLN A 92 -5.09 -2.53 3.95
N HIS A 93 -5.03 -1.65 4.95
CA HIS A 93 -4.67 -0.23 4.83
C HIS A 93 -3.28 0.06 5.39
N SER A 94 -2.40 -0.94 5.37
CA SER A 94 -1.04 -0.84 5.92
C SER A 94 -0.02 -0.30 4.92
N VAL A 95 -0.38 -0.16 3.64
CA VAL A 95 0.54 0.28 2.57
C VAL A 95 1.15 1.63 2.90
N GLU A 96 0.34 2.60 3.30
CA GLU A 96 0.81 3.95 3.64
C GLU A 96 1.72 3.94 4.87
N TYR A 97 1.45 3.07 5.85
CA TYR A 97 2.28 2.90 7.03
C TYR A 97 3.65 2.30 6.68
N TRP A 98 3.68 1.21 5.90
CA TRP A 98 4.94 0.58 5.52
C TRP A 98 5.78 1.45 4.60
N LEU A 99 5.16 2.19 3.68
CA LEU A 99 5.84 3.13 2.80
C LEU A 99 6.45 4.31 3.58
N MET A 100 5.69 4.90 4.50
CA MET A 100 6.23 5.97 5.36
C MET A 100 7.34 5.43 6.28
N GLY A 101 7.16 4.24 6.84
CA GLY A 101 8.14 3.59 7.71
C GLY A 101 9.46 3.31 7.00
N SER A 102 9.42 2.82 5.75
CA SER A 102 10.63 2.53 4.97
C SER A 102 11.43 3.78 4.61
N LEU A 103 10.75 4.92 4.40
CA LEU A 103 11.36 6.23 4.15
C LEU A 103 11.89 6.90 5.43
N ILE A 104 11.35 6.57 6.60
CA ILE A 104 11.80 7.10 7.89
C ILE A 104 12.97 6.29 8.44
N HIS A 105 12.91 4.96 8.35
CA HIS A 105 13.96 4.03 8.80
C HIS A 105 15.10 3.95 7.78
N GLU A 106 15.62 5.10 7.37
CA GLU A 106 16.90 5.12 6.66
C GLU A 106 17.94 4.44 7.55
N GLY A 107 18.34 3.26 7.08
CA GLY A 107 19.04 2.26 7.84
C GLY A 107 20.53 2.50 7.72
N GLU A 108 21.22 2.10 8.76
CA GLU A 108 22.65 2.22 8.97
C GLU A 108 23.50 1.28 8.08
N ASP A 109 22.89 0.64 7.08
CA ASP A 109 23.46 -0.53 6.43
C ASP A 109 23.75 -0.23 4.96
N GLY A 110 25.01 -0.42 4.56
CA GLY A 110 25.57 -0.18 3.22
C GLY A 110 25.01 -1.05 2.09
N GLU A 111 23.76 -1.47 2.18
CA GLU A 111 22.97 -2.16 1.16
C GLU A 111 22.41 -1.16 0.13
N ARG A 112 22.41 -1.55 -1.15
CA ARG A 112 21.84 -0.73 -2.23
C ARG A 112 20.32 -0.64 -2.06
N ARG A 113 19.79 0.59 -1.95
CA ARG A 113 18.34 0.85 -1.88
C ARG A 113 17.76 1.12 -3.26
N GLU A 114 16.50 0.70 -3.46
CA GLU A 114 15.71 1.11 -4.64
C GLU A 114 15.11 2.52 -4.45
N VAL A 115 14.92 2.96 -3.21
CA VAL A 115 14.28 4.23 -2.85
C VAL A 115 15.00 4.87 -1.66
N VAL A 116 15.24 6.19 -1.74
CA VAL A 116 15.89 6.99 -0.69
C VAL A 116 15.07 8.24 -0.39
N ARG A 117 14.96 8.63 0.88
CA ARG A 117 14.30 9.88 1.27
C ARG A 117 15.30 11.02 1.08
N VAL A 118 14.86 12.12 0.48
CA VAL A 118 15.62 13.37 0.41
C VAL A 118 14.92 14.47 1.20
N LEU A 119 15.71 15.34 1.83
CA LEU A 119 15.21 16.47 2.61
C LEU A 119 15.06 17.75 1.78
N ASP A 120 15.75 17.85 0.66
CA ASP A 120 15.64 18.96 -0.27
C ASP A 120 14.67 18.57 -1.41
N PRO A 121 13.55 19.29 -1.58
CA PRO A 121 12.58 19.00 -2.63
C PRO A 121 13.14 19.23 -4.05
N GLU A 122 14.15 20.09 -4.21
CA GLU A 122 14.74 20.40 -5.53
C GLU A 122 15.53 19.23 -6.12
N VAL A 123 15.96 18.29 -5.27
CA VAL A 123 16.67 17.07 -5.68
C VAL A 123 15.79 15.83 -5.67
N ALA A 124 14.47 15.99 -5.50
CA ALA A 124 13.53 14.87 -5.47
C ALA A 124 13.08 14.48 -6.88
N ASP A 125 12.94 13.18 -7.11
CA ASP A 125 12.32 12.64 -8.33
C ASP A 125 10.80 12.56 -8.17
N VAL A 126 10.33 12.29 -6.94
CA VAL A 126 8.91 12.22 -6.60
C VAL A 126 8.61 12.79 -5.22
N PHE A 127 7.35 13.18 -5.03
CA PHE A 127 6.84 13.70 -3.77
C PHE A 127 5.89 12.69 -3.12
N PHE A 128 6.09 12.44 -1.82
CA PHE A 128 5.21 11.61 -1.02
C PHE A 128 4.55 12.44 0.09
N VAL A 129 3.22 12.42 0.13
CA VAL A 129 2.41 13.06 1.16
C VAL A 129 1.91 11.96 2.10
N PRO A 130 2.47 11.79 3.31
CA PRO A 130 2.14 10.70 4.21
C PRO A 130 0.81 10.96 4.93
N PHE A 131 -0.29 10.95 4.17
CA PHE A 131 -1.66 11.02 4.69
C PHE A 131 -2.29 9.63 4.63
N PHE A 132 -2.63 9.05 5.78
CA PHE A 132 -3.21 7.69 5.81
C PHE A 132 -4.71 7.77 5.50
N SER A 133 -5.03 8.10 4.25
CA SER A 133 -6.40 8.35 3.77
C SER A 133 -7.35 7.22 4.11
N SER A 134 -6.94 5.98 3.89
CA SER A 134 -7.70 4.77 4.19
C SER A 134 -8.03 4.62 5.70
N LEU A 135 -7.08 4.96 6.57
CA LEU A 135 -7.27 4.93 8.03
C LEU A 135 -8.09 6.13 8.51
N SER A 136 -7.91 7.30 7.90
CA SER A 136 -8.68 8.51 8.17
C SER A 136 -10.14 8.29 7.86
N PHE A 137 -10.41 7.73 6.69
CA PHE A 137 -11.73 7.35 6.26
C PHE A 137 -12.37 6.34 7.24
N ASN A 138 -11.67 5.27 7.60
CA ASN A 138 -12.21 4.29 8.56
C ASN A 138 -12.43 4.85 9.97
N THR A 139 -11.67 5.86 10.35
CA THR A 139 -11.77 6.48 11.68
C THR A 139 -12.85 7.54 11.73
N HIS A 140 -12.96 8.39 10.73
CA HIS A 140 -13.83 9.58 10.72
C HIS A 140 -15.01 9.47 9.75
N GLY A 141 -15.08 8.44 8.91
CA GLY A 141 -16.12 8.28 7.88
C GLY A 141 -17.54 8.11 8.44
N HIS A 142 -17.70 7.83 9.73
CA HIS A 142 -19.00 7.87 10.40
C HIS A 142 -19.59 9.29 10.52
N ILE A 143 -18.77 10.33 10.30
CA ILE A 143 -19.16 11.74 10.31
C ILE A 143 -19.70 12.18 8.93
N MET A 144 -19.52 11.36 7.90
CA MET A 144 -20.02 11.58 6.54
C MET A 144 -21.53 11.30 6.50
N THR A 145 -22.30 12.35 6.79
CA THR A 145 -23.77 12.30 6.97
C THR A 145 -24.51 13.10 5.90
N ASP A 146 -23.78 13.73 4.99
CA ASP A 146 -24.37 14.46 3.89
C ASP A 146 -24.92 13.49 2.82
N PRO A 147 -25.95 13.89 2.05
CA PRO A 147 -26.54 13.02 1.03
C PRO A 147 -25.55 12.54 -0.04
N ALA A 148 -24.46 13.26 -0.31
CA ALA A 148 -23.49 12.89 -1.33
C ALA A 148 -22.53 11.77 -0.86
N THR A 149 -22.44 11.53 0.44
CA THR A 149 -21.56 10.49 1.03
C THR A 149 -22.28 9.23 1.51
N GLU A 150 -23.62 9.20 1.43
CA GLU A 150 -24.45 8.08 1.88
C GLU A 150 -24.15 6.76 1.13
N ILE A 151 -23.83 6.83 -0.17
CA ILE A 151 -23.45 5.67 -0.98
C ILE A 151 -22.14 5.06 -0.45
N ASP A 152 -21.15 5.91 -0.21
CA ASP A 152 -19.84 5.49 0.25
C ASP A 152 -19.91 4.88 1.66
N ARG A 153 -20.72 5.48 2.55
CA ARG A 153 -21.04 4.92 3.87
C ARG A 153 -21.63 3.50 3.77
N LYS A 154 -22.55 3.25 2.83
CA LYS A 154 -23.17 1.93 2.62
C LYS A 154 -22.17 0.89 2.14
N LEU A 155 -21.38 1.20 1.11
CA LEU A 155 -20.35 0.30 0.58
C LEU A 155 -19.35 -0.13 1.65
N GLN A 156 -19.05 0.76 2.60
CA GLN A 156 -18.13 0.47 3.71
C GLN A 156 -18.73 -0.47 4.74
N LEU A 157 -20.02 -0.34 5.06
CA LEU A 157 -20.73 -1.28 5.91
C LEU A 157 -20.81 -2.65 5.25
N GLU A 158 -21.17 -2.68 3.95
CA GLU A 158 -21.25 -3.92 3.18
C GLU A 158 -19.90 -4.66 3.12
N ARG A 159 -18.80 -3.94 2.84
CA ARG A 159 -17.45 -4.52 2.86
C ARG A 159 -17.11 -5.10 4.23
N LYS A 160 -17.39 -4.35 5.32
CA LYS A 160 -17.13 -4.82 6.69
C LYS A 160 -17.90 -6.10 6.98
N SER A 161 -19.19 -6.12 6.65
CA SER A 161 -20.02 -7.32 6.77
C SER A 161 -19.47 -8.46 5.93
N ALA A 162 -19.17 -8.27 4.66
CA ALA A 162 -18.64 -9.33 3.78
C ALA A 162 -17.36 -9.97 4.33
N VAL A 163 -16.45 -9.19 4.92
CA VAL A 163 -15.20 -9.72 5.49
C VAL A 163 -15.41 -10.36 6.86
N GLU A 164 -16.28 -9.83 7.71
CA GLU A 164 -16.64 -10.48 8.98
C GLU A 164 -17.39 -11.80 8.76
N TRP A 165 -18.26 -11.86 7.74
CA TRP A 165 -19.00 -13.06 7.38
C TRP A 165 -18.15 -14.14 6.71
N GLY A 166 -17.11 -13.76 5.96
CA GLY A 166 -16.15 -14.70 5.33
C GLY A 166 -14.96 -15.08 6.21
N GLY A 167 -14.90 -14.59 7.45
CA GLY A 167 -13.86 -14.91 8.43
C GLY A 167 -14.34 -15.80 9.58
N ASN A 168 -15.61 -16.21 9.59
CA ASN A 168 -16.24 -16.98 10.67
C ASN A 168 -16.63 -18.41 10.23
N ASP A 169 -16.26 -18.76 9.01
CA ASP A 169 -16.58 -19.98 8.30
C ASP A 169 -15.29 -20.76 8.06
N ASP A 170 -14.96 -21.60 9.03
CA ASP A 170 -14.00 -22.72 8.95
C ASP A 170 -14.40 -23.76 7.89
N ASN A 171 -15.29 -23.42 6.96
CA ASN A 171 -15.96 -24.31 6.03
C ASN A 171 -15.88 -23.79 4.59
N PHE A 172 -14.80 -23.09 4.24
CA PHE A 172 -14.49 -22.77 2.84
C PHE A 172 -13.93 -23.99 2.08
N ILE A 173 -14.71 -25.08 2.02
CA ILE A 173 -14.83 -25.93 0.83
C ILE A 173 -16.26 -26.47 0.88
N GLY A 174 -17.08 -26.12 -0.11
CA GLY A 174 -18.33 -26.83 -0.38
C GLY A 174 -18.05 -28.27 -0.78
N VAL A 175 -17.78 -29.12 0.21
CA VAL A 175 -17.90 -30.57 0.08
C VAL A 175 -19.34 -30.89 0.49
N PRO A 176 -20.18 -31.46 -0.38
CA PRO A 176 -21.49 -31.90 0.04
C PRO A 176 -21.29 -33.03 1.05
N THR A 177 -21.67 -32.80 2.29
CA THR A 177 -21.78 -33.87 3.29
C THR A 177 -22.98 -34.74 2.89
N SER A 178 -22.72 -35.85 2.21
CA SER A 178 -23.69 -36.91 2.06
C SER A 178 -23.85 -37.61 3.41
N SER A 179 -24.81 -37.16 4.22
CA SER A 179 -25.32 -37.95 5.34
C SER A 179 -26.69 -37.45 5.81
N GLY A 180 -27.73 -37.98 5.17
CA GLY A 180 -29.06 -38.08 5.75
C GLY A 180 -29.44 -39.57 5.85
N LEU A 181 -29.30 -40.14 7.04
CA LEU A 181 -29.83 -41.45 7.43
C LEU A 181 -31.37 -41.43 7.51
N GLY A 182 -32.04 -42.58 7.28
CA GLY A 182 -33.30 -42.87 7.97
C GLY A 182 -34.29 -43.79 7.27
N THR A 183 -34.18 -45.09 7.56
CA THR A 183 -35.26 -46.08 7.79
C THR A 183 -36.71 -45.74 7.44
N ARG A 184 -37.34 -46.67 6.72
CA ARG A 184 -38.61 -47.28 7.14
C ARG A 184 -38.57 -48.78 6.93
#